data_AF-A0A1U7P3Q5-F1
#
_entry.id   AF-A0A1U7P3Q5-F1
#
_cell.length_a   1.000
_cell.length_b   1.000
_cell.length_c   1.000
_cell.angle_alpha   90.00
_cell.angle_beta   90.00
_cell.angle_gamma   90.00
#
_symmetry.space_group_name_H-M   'P 1'
#
loop_
_entity.id
_entity.type
_entity.pdbx_description
1 polymer ?
#
loop_
_entity_poly.entity_id
_entity_poly.type
_entity_poly.pdbx_seq_one_letter_code
_entity_poly.pdbx_strand_id
1 'polypeptide(L)'
;MSEFDELQAAIRRHAHERQAEERACEAFLNALYHALRAASGPGLPLNNVTLDFTVDPANRLRPVPTGGFHAAWLRLGLCEVLVRVRRVGGAFQGEYGDGGSFRLEGAGEDELITLARQMLRGVADTYAGSGQERVRRLN
;
A
#
# COMPACT_ATOMS: atom_id res chain seq x y z
N MET A 1 30.76 -24.94 -7.39
CA MET A 1 29.98 -23.75 -7.77
C MET A 1 29.96 -22.84 -6.55
N SER A 2 30.13 -21.53 -6.70
CA SER A 2 30.23 -20.65 -5.52
C SER A 2 28.85 -20.27 -4.98
N GLU A 3 28.76 -19.97 -3.68
CA GLU A 3 27.53 -19.46 -3.06
C GLU A 3 27.02 -18.17 -3.75
N PHE A 4 27.94 -17.38 -4.31
CA PHE A 4 27.61 -16.20 -5.10
C PHE A 4 26.91 -16.56 -6.42
N ASP A 5 27.36 -17.59 -7.12
CA ASP A 5 26.72 -18.05 -8.36
C ASP A 5 25.31 -18.60 -8.08
N GLU A 6 25.15 -19.29 -6.95
CA GLU A 6 23.86 -19.81 -6.49
C GLU A 6 22.87 -18.68 -6.19
N LEU A 7 23.33 -17.62 -5.50
CA LEU A 7 22.53 -16.41 -5.27
C LEU A 7 22.11 -15.76 -6.60
N GLN A 8 23.05 -15.57 -7.53
CA GLN A 8 22.75 -14.98 -8.83
C GLN A 8 21.75 -15.82 -9.62
N ALA A 9 21.89 -17.15 -9.61
CA ALA A 9 20.97 -18.08 -10.27
C ALA A 9 19.57 -18.04 -9.63
N ALA A 10 19.48 -17.99 -8.30
CA ALA A 10 18.22 -17.88 -7.58
C ALA A 10 17.51 -16.57 -7.90
N ILE A 11 18.23 -15.44 -7.88
CA ILE A 11 17.67 -14.13 -8.26
C ILE A 11 17.14 -14.21 -9.69
N ARG A 12 17.89 -14.73 -10.66
CA ARG A 12 17.44 -14.81 -12.06
C ARG A 12 16.21 -15.70 -12.25
N ARG A 13 16.15 -16.84 -11.55
CA ARG A 13 15.03 -17.80 -11.63
C ARG A 13 13.68 -17.16 -11.31
N HIS A 14 13.65 -16.29 -10.30
CA HIS A 14 12.42 -15.62 -9.86
C HIS A 14 12.20 -14.24 -10.49
N ALA A 15 13.00 -13.84 -11.51
CA ALA A 15 12.91 -12.49 -12.07
C ALA A 15 11.53 -12.17 -12.68
N HIS A 16 10.95 -13.12 -13.42
CA HIS A 16 9.65 -12.93 -14.04
C HIS A 16 8.52 -12.84 -13.01
N GLU A 17 8.53 -13.70 -11.99
CA GLU A 17 7.54 -13.69 -10.90
C GLU A 17 7.58 -12.36 -10.14
N ARG A 18 8.77 -11.90 -9.75
CA ARG A 18 8.94 -10.59 -9.10
C ARG A 18 8.39 -9.44 -9.95
N GLN A 19 8.69 -9.45 -11.25
CA GLN A 19 8.22 -8.40 -12.15
C GLN A 19 6.70 -8.42 -12.31
N ALA A 20 6.08 -9.61 -12.32
CA ALA A 20 4.63 -9.74 -12.36
C ALA A 20 3.96 -9.25 -11.06
N GLU A 21 4.56 -9.56 -9.90
CA GLU A 21 4.11 -9.09 -8.59
C GLU A 21 4.23 -7.56 -8.48
N GLU A 22 5.35 -6.99 -8.89
CA GLU A 22 5.60 -5.55 -8.91
C GLU A 22 4.53 -4.83 -9.73
N ARG A 23 4.31 -5.25 -10.98
CA ARG A 23 3.26 -4.67 -11.84
C ARG A 23 1.87 -4.79 -11.22
N ALA A 24 1.55 -5.91 -10.59
CA ALA A 24 0.25 -6.09 -9.94
C ALA A 24 0.07 -5.16 -8.74
N CYS A 25 1.11 -4.97 -7.93
CA CYS A 25 1.10 -4.06 -6.78
C CYS A 25 1.04 -2.60 -7.22
N GLU A 26 1.78 -2.21 -8.27
CA GLU A 26 1.72 -0.87 -8.84
C GLU A 26 0.35 -0.58 -9.46
N ALA A 27 -0.24 -1.55 -10.17
CA ALA A 27 -1.60 -1.42 -10.69
C ALA A 27 -2.63 -1.24 -9.56
N PHE A 28 -2.48 -1.98 -8.46
CA PHE A 28 -3.31 -1.81 -7.27
C PHE A 28 -3.18 -0.39 -6.68
N LEU A 29 -1.95 0.12 -6.51
CA LEU A 29 -1.71 1.45 -5.96
C LEU A 29 -2.28 2.56 -6.87
N ASN A 30 -2.16 2.41 -8.19
CA ASN A 30 -2.81 3.29 -9.15
C ASN A 30 -4.34 3.25 -9.05
N ALA A 31 -4.92 2.05 -8.93
CA ALA A 31 -6.37 1.90 -8.81
C ALA A 31 -6.89 2.49 -7.49
N LEU A 32 -6.16 2.31 -6.38
CA LEU A 32 -6.46 2.94 -5.09
C LEU A 32 -6.38 4.47 -5.17
N TYR A 33 -5.38 5.02 -5.87
CA TYR A 33 -5.29 6.46 -6.14
C TYR A 33 -6.56 6.99 -6.83
N HIS A 34 -7.04 6.30 -7.86
CA HIS A 34 -8.28 6.68 -8.55
C HIS A 34 -9.52 6.56 -7.65
N ALA A 35 -9.60 5.51 -6.84
CA ALA A 35 -10.67 5.34 -5.87
C ALA A 35 -10.69 6.46 -4.81
N LEU A 36 -9.52 6.89 -4.32
CA LEU A 36 -9.39 8.03 -3.40
C LEU A 36 -9.86 9.33 -4.02
N ARG A 37 -9.56 9.57 -5.31
CA ARG A 37 -10.09 10.74 -6.02
C ARG A 37 -11.62 10.73 -6.08
N ALA A 38 -12.24 9.56 -6.23
CA ALA A 38 -13.69 9.39 -6.31
C ALA A 38 -14.40 9.26 -4.93
N ALA A 39 -13.65 9.11 -3.84
CA ALA A 39 -14.19 8.73 -2.54
C ALA A 39 -15.18 9.75 -1.94
N SER A 40 -15.08 11.03 -2.32
CA SER A 40 -15.99 12.12 -1.90
C SER A 40 -17.35 12.12 -2.62
N GLY A 41 -17.56 11.18 -3.55
CA GLY A 41 -18.82 11.00 -4.28
C GLY A 41 -18.81 11.59 -5.70
N PRO A 42 -19.85 11.27 -6.50
CA PRO A 42 -19.95 11.72 -7.89
C PRO A 42 -19.92 13.26 -8.00
N GLY A 43 -19.02 13.80 -8.81
CA GLY A 43 -18.94 15.25 -9.07
C GLY A 43 -18.14 16.08 -8.06
N LEU A 44 -17.58 15.46 -7.00
CA LEU A 44 -16.73 16.13 -6.01
C LEU A 44 -15.35 15.47 -5.90
N PRO A 45 -14.57 15.31 -6.99
CA PRO A 45 -13.29 14.64 -6.89
C PRO A 45 -12.33 15.42 -5.98
N LEU A 46 -11.56 14.69 -5.17
CA LEU A 46 -10.43 15.28 -4.47
C LEU A 46 -9.39 15.68 -5.51
N ASN A 47 -9.37 16.97 -5.88
CA ASN A 47 -8.50 17.48 -6.95
C ASN A 47 -7.00 17.46 -6.59
N ASN A 48 -6.69 17.34 -5.29
CA ASN A 48 -5.33 17.42 -4.77
C ASN A 48 -4.77 16.07 -4.33
N VAL A 49 -5.28 14.96 -4.89
CA VAL A 49 -4.66 13.65 -4.69
C VAL A 49 -3.50 13.47 -5.66
N THR A 50 -2.33 13.08 -5.15
CA THR A 50 -1.19 12.64 -5.99
C THR A 50 -0.66 11.29 -5.52
N LEU A 51 -0.05 10.56 -6.45
CA LEU A 51 0.60 9.28 -6.22
C LEU A 51 2.08 9.40 -6.61
N ASP A 52 2.97 9.00 -5.71
CA ASP A 52 4.40 8.91 -5.97
C ASP A 52 4.94 7.55 -5.52
N PHE A 53 5.46 6.75 -6.45
CA PHE A 53 6.01 5.43 -6.15
C PHE A 53 7.32 5.57 -5.40
N THR A 54 7.50 4.76 -4.36
CA THR A 54 8.71 4.79 -3.55
C THR A 54 9.15 3.40 -3.16
N VAL A 55 10.40 3.28 -2.75
CA VAL A 55 10.88 2.02 -2.19
C VAL A 55 10.38 1.92 -0.77
N ASP A 56 9.82 0.77 -0.42
CA ASP A 56 9.40 0.51 0.96
C ASP A 56 10.58 0.70 1.92
N PRO A 57 10.50 1.64 2.90
CA PRO A 57 11.59 1.92 3.82
C PRO A 57 11.95 0.72 4.71
N ALA A 58 11.04 -0.25 4.87
CA ALA A 58 11.29 -1.47 5.63
C ALA A 58 12.04 -2.55 4.82
N ASN A 59 12.03 -2.48 3.48
CA ASN A 59 12.74 -3.44 2.65
C ASN A 59 14.26 -3.16 2.64
N ARG A 60 15.05 -4.17 3.00
CA ARG A 60 16.52 -4.07 3.08
C ARG A 60 17.27 -4.79 1.95
N LEU A 61 16.55 -5.49 1.08
CA LEU A 61 17.13 -6.24 -0.04
C LEU A 61 16.70 -5.64 -1.38
N ARG A 62 17.64 -5.61 -2.34
CA ARG A 62 17.38 -5.24 -3.73
C ARG A 62 18.02 -6.27 -4.67
N PRO A 63 17.27 -6.81 -5.65
CA PRO A 63 15.85 -6.57 -5.93
C PRO A 63 14.94 -7.05 -4.79
N VAL A 64 13.73 -6.50 -4.70
CA VAL A 64 12.73 -6.89 -3.68
C VAL A 64 12.42 -8.38 -3.84
N PRO A 65 12.54 -9.23 -2.80
CA PRO A 65 12.17 -10.64 -2.90
C PRO A 65 10.69 -10.83 -3.26
N THR A 66 10.33 -11.99 -3.82
CA THR A 66 8.91 -12.34 -4.05
C THR A 66 8.11 -12.26 -2.75
N GLY A 67 6.88 -11.76 -2.83
CA GLY A 67 6.04 -11.46 -1.67
C GLY A 67 6.49 -10.26 -0.82
N GLY A 68 7.50 -9.51 -1.27
CA GLY A 68 7.93 -8.26 -0.66
C GLY A 68 6.91 -7.13 -0.85
N PHE A 69 7.05 -6.07 -0.06
CA PHE A 69 6.18 -4.90 -0.15
C PHE A 69 6.63 -3.93 -1.25
N HIS A 70 5.65 -3.35 -1.93
CA HIS A 70 5.77 -2.24 -2.86
C HIS A 70 5.04 -1.05 -2.26
N ALA A 71 5.59 0.16 -2.38
CA ALA A 71 5.09 1.32 -1.65
C ALA A 71 4.89 2.54 -2.54
N ALA A 72 3.99 3.42 -2.10
CA ALA A 72 3.81 4.74 -2.67
C ALA A 72 3.33 5.72 -1.62
N TRP A 73 3.71 6.99 -1.80
CA TRP A 73 3.10 8.10 -1.08
C TRP A 73 1.83 8.54 -1.80
N LEU A 74 0.73 8.59 -1.05
CA LEU A 74 -0.52 9.19 -1.47
C LEU A 74 -0.69 10.52 -0.74
N ARG A 75 -0.64 11.62 -1.49
CA ARG A 75 -0.95 12.94 -0.94
C ARG A 75 -2.45 13.17 -0.99
N LEU A 76 -3.04 13.60 0.11
CA LEU A 76 -4.47 13.79 0.33
C LEU A 76 -4.71 15.23 0.79
N GLY A 77 -4.43 16.20 -0.10
CA GLY A 77 -4.44 17.62 0.27
C GLY A 77 -3.21 18.00 1.09
N LEU A 78 -3.38 18.22 2.41
CA LEU A 78 -2.32 18.64 3.34
C LEU A 78 -1.62 17.46 4.06
N CYS A 79 -2.12 16.24 3.88
CA CYS A 79 -1.55 15.03 4.47
C CYS A 79 -0.88 14.17 3.39
N GLU A 80 0.22 13.53 3.71
CA GLU A 80 0.79 12.44 2.91
C GLU A 80 0.70 11.15 3.71
N VAL A 81 0.31 10.07 3.03
CA VAL A 81 0.15 8.75 3.65
C VAL A 81 0.95 7.75 2.85
N LEU A 82 1.91 7.10 3.50
CA LEU A 82 2.61 5.97 2.93
C LEU A 82 1.66 4.80 2.89
N VAL A 83 1.48 4.20 1.71
CA VAL A 83 0.79 2.95 1.52
C VAL A 83 1.79 1.93 1.01
N ARG A 84 1.79 0.74 1.62
CA ARG A 84 2.57 -0.40 1.15
C ARG A 84 1.67 -1.60 0.94
N VAL A 85 1.88 -2.32 -0.15
CA VAL A 85 1.10 -3.48 -0.54
C VAL A 85 2.01 -4.60 -1.02
N ARG A 86 1.62 -5.84 -0.76
CA ARG A 86 2.25 -7.05 -1.28
C ARG A 86 1.19 -8.03 -1.74
N ARG A 87 1.60 -9.03 -2.50
CA ARG A 87 0.73 -10.15 -2.88
C ARG A 87 1.01 -11.37 -2.00
N VAL A 88 -0.03 -11.92 -1.37
CA VAL A 88 0.07 -13.12 -0.52
C VAL A 88 -1.11 -14.04 -0.79
N GLY A 89 -0.85 -15.23 -1.32
CA GLY A 89 -1.89 -16.23 -1.58
C GLY A 89 -2.96 -15.74 -2.56
N GLY A 90 -2.57 -14.94 -3.56
CA GLY A 90 -3.48 -14.36 -4.55
C GLY A 90 -4.07 -13.01 -4.17
N ALA A 91 -4.20 -12.73 -2.86
CA ALA A 91 -4.75 -11.50 -2.31
C ALA A 91 -3.73 -10.35 -2.23
N PHE A 92 -4.23 -9.13 -2.24
CA PHE A 92 -3.48 -7.93 -1.86
C PHE A 92 -3.56 -7.73 -0.35
N GLN A 93 -2.40 -7.64 0.30
CA GLN A 93 -2.29 -7.30 1.72
C GLN A 93 -1.44 -6.04 1.85
N GLY A 94 -1.89 -5.08 2.65
CA GLY A 94 -1.15 -3.85 2.80
C GLY A 94 -1.41 -3.10 4.09
N GLU A 95 -0.65 -2.02 4.24
CA GLU A 95 -0.63 -1.12 5.38
C GLU A 95 -0.68 0.32 4.88
N TYR A 96 -1.27 1.22 5.66
CA TYR A 96 -1.28 2.65 5.40
C TYR A 96 -1.17 3.46 6.69
N GLY A 97 -0.41 4.55 6.64
CA GLY A 97 -0.21 5.43 7.80
C GLY A 97 0.39 4.70 9.01
N ASP A 98 -0.06 5.04 10.21
CA ASP A 98 0.53 4.60 11.50
C ASP A 98 -0.09 3.32 12.08
N GLY A 99 -0.84 2.55 11.27
CA GLY A 99 -1.49 1.33 11.78
C GLY A 99 -2.72 0.87 11.00
N GLY A 100 -3.09 1.58 9.94
CA GLY A 100 -4.09 1.10 8.99
C GLY A 100 -3.58 -0.16 8.30
N SER A 101 -4.42 -1.17 8.18
CA SER A 101 -4.12 -2.40 7.44
C SER A 101 -5.33 -2.85 6.62
N PHE A 102 -5.07 -3.59 5.55
CA PHE A 102 -6.10 -4.13 4.69
C PHE A 102 -5.68 -5.47 4.08
N ARG A 103 -6.70 -6.24 3.70
CA ARG A 103 -6.57 -7.40 2.85
C ARG A 103 -7.75 -7.41 1.88
N LEU A 104 -7.46 -7.49 0.59
CA LEU A 104 -8.46 -7.60 -0.48
C LEU A 104 -8.11 -8.79 -1.36
N GLU A 105 -9.10 -9.63 -1.65
CA GLU A 105 -8.92 -10.78 -2.55
C GLU A 105 -8.82 -10.32 -4.02
N GLY A 106 -9.32 -9.12 -4.33
CA GLY A 106 -9.25 -8.47 -5.63
C GLY A 106 -8.92 -6.98 -5.55
N ALA A 107 -9.00 -6.32 -6.71
CA ALA A 107 -8.88 -4.88 -6.86
C ALA A 107 -10.12 -4.32 -7.59
N GLY A 108 -11.30 -4.84 -7.24
CA GLY A 108 -12.55 -4.38 -7.82
C GLY A 108 -12.84 -2.94 -7.42
N GLU A 109 -13.57 -2.20 -8.27
CA GLU A 109 -13.86 -0.79 -8.04
C GLU A 109 -14.56 -0.55 -6.68
N ASP A 110 -15.58 -1.34 -6.35
CA ASP A 110 -16.32 -1.21 -5.09
C ASP A 110 -15.45 -1.51 -3.86
N GLU A 111 -14.58 -2.52 -3.95
CA GLU A 111 -13.64 -2.88 -2.89
C GLU A 111 -12.65 -1.73 -2.65
N LEU A 112 -12.11 -1.15 -3.72
CA LEU A 112 -11.17 -0.05 -3.67
C LEU A 112 -11.82 1.24 -3.18
N ILE A 113 -13.05 1.55 -3.59
CA ILE A 113 -13.81 2.71 -3.07
C ILE A 113 -14.08 2.55 -1.57
N THR A 114 -14.42 1.33 -1.14
CA THR A 114 -14.64 1.01 0.27
C THR A 114 -13.35 1.20 1.06
N LEU A 115 -12.23 0.66 0.58
CA LEU A 115 -10.91 0.83 1.19
C LEU A 115 -10.51 2.31 1.24
N ALA A 116 -10.69 3.06 0.15
CA ALA A 116 -10.37 4.48 0.07
C ALA A 116 -11.13 5.30 1.13
N ARG A 117 -12.43 5.04 1.31
CA ARG A 117 -13.25 5.70 2.34
C ARG A 117 -12.81 5.32 3.75
N GLN A 118 -12.49 4.05 3.99
CA GLN A 118 -11.97 3.58 5.28
C GLN A 118 -10.63 4.25 5.61
N MET A 119 -9.73 4.31 4.64
CA MET A 119 -8.43 4.96 4.77
C MET A 119 -8.56 6.45 5.07
N LEU A 120 -9.41 7.18 4.34
CA LEU A 120 -9.67 8.59 4.62
C LEU A 120 -10.22 8.82 6.03
N ARG A 121 -11.14 7.97 6.48
CA ARG A 121 -11.68 8.02 7.85
C ARG A 121 -10.58 7.75 8.88
N GLY A 122 -9.81 6.68 8.71
CA GLY A 122 -8.74 6.33 9.64
C GLY A 122 -7.67 7.42 9.75
N VAL A 123 -7.29 8.03 8.62
CA VAL A 123 -6.35 9.16 8.59
C VAL A 123 -6.95 10.38 9.31
N ALA A 124 -8.23 10.70 9.06
CA ALA A 124 -8.91 11.80 9.73
C ALA A 124 -8.99 11.57 11.26
N ASP A 125 -9.28 10.35 11.70
CA ASP A 125 -9.35 9.97 13.11
C ASP A 125 -8.01 10.16 13.84
N THR A 126 -6.89 9.87 13.16
CA THR A 126 -5.54 10.12 13.69
C THR A 126 -5.31 11.61 14.00
N TYR A 127 -5.70 12.50 13.10
CA TYR A 127 -5.55 13.95 13.31
C TYR A 127 -6.59 14.53 14.27
N ALA A 128 -7.78 13.94 14.36
CA ALA A 128 -8.82 14.34 15.29
C ALA A 128 -8.51 13.94 16.75
N GLY A 129 -7.45 13.14 16.98
CA GLY A 129 -7.06 12.67 18.32
C GLY A 129 -7.90 11.52 18.86
N SER A 130 -8.87 11.02 18.07
CA SER A 130 -9.81 9.95 18.45
C SER A 130 -9.13 8.58 18.66
N GLY A 131 -7.89 8.42 18.21
CA GLY A 131 -7.11 7.18 18.32
C GLY A 131 -6.27 7.03 19.60
N GLN A 132 -6.09 8.08 20.41
CA GLN A 132 -5.15 8.07 21.55
C GLN A 132 -5.75 7.74 22.93
N GLU A 133 -7.08 7.59 23.06
CA GLU A 133 -7.71 7.45 24.38
C GLU A 133 -7.72 6.02 24.96
N ARG A 134 -7.18 5.01 24.24
CA ARG A 134 -7.16 3.61 24.72
C ARG A 134 -5.91 3.17 25.49
N VAL A 135 -4.86 3.98 25.57
CA VAL A 135 -3.61 3.60 26.27
C VAL A 135 -3.23 4.65 27.32
N ARG A 136 -4.10 4.86 28.31
CA ARG A 136 -3.72 5.48 29.59
C ARG A 136 -4.75 5.21 30.69
N ARG A 137 -4.84 3.94 31.11
CA ARG A 137 -5.20 3.60 32.49
C ARG A 137 -4.40 2.39 32.97
N LEU A 138 -3.23 2.70 33.53
CA LEU A 138 -2.63 1.91 34.59
C LEU A 138 -2.34 2.92 35.71
N ASN A 139 -3.31 3.07 36.60
CA ASN A 139 -3.06 3.41 38.01
C ASN A 139 -3.26 2.12 38.79
#